data_AF-A0A660SGR4-F1
#
_entry.id   AF-A0A660SGR4-F1
#
_cell.length_a   1.000
_cell.length_b   1.000
_cell.length_c   1.000
_cell.angle_alpha   90.00
_cell.angle_beta   90.00
_cell.angle_gamma   90.00
#
_symmetry.space_group_name_H-M   'P 1'
#
loop_
_entity.id
_entity.type
_entity.pdbx_description
1 polymer ?
#
loop_
_entity_poly.entity_id
_entity_poly.type
_entity_poly.pdbx_seq_one_letter_code
_entity_poly.pdbx_strand_id
1 'polypeptide(L)'
;MSQISFREFYLENILTFLWRQWSALGVAGGARAAENWVIDPEALLIFSLQITRYEPRLFDEILDWLVINGKWIDIHRLRGILRRKDENTQRLISAIAYYLSKEAKSYQRKWSVLGTLRKLDSDVQSEMLFQTKQGKPYPKSAVDSKESRVKGVESRESRGSAIFRDYGFLRKSFSLRKMSKPVSVIARTNIRFLLRALFGIGSRSECILYLLTNEAGHPAEVANAIGISVRGAQDTLIELANSGMVFTRVKGKRLMEYWLPQERWWEFLFGMSFEEIKTPVWLDWISLFTALMNVWQVLNEVKEIESDYMRSSKLRKSMETISFEFKNSQLVLPPIPGKDVSPARYEEEFQNFIKRVIGVGSRGSLGSLGNQGSQ
;
A
#
# COMPACT_ATOMS: atom_id res chain seq x y z
N MET A 1 -23.91 17.41 18.02
CA MET A 1 -22.65 16.97 17.36
C MET A 1 -23.00 16.64 15.92
N SER A 2 -22.39 17.29 14.93
CA SER A 2 -22.70 16.98 13.52
C SER A 2 -22.29 15.54 13.24
N GLN A 3 -23.24 14.72 12.79
CA GLN A 3 -23.00 13.34 12.41
C GLN A 3 -21.93 13.33 11.30
N ILE A 4 -20.73 12.82 11.60
CA ILE A 4 -19.64 12.72 10.62
C ILE A 4 -20.17 11.90 9.45
N SER A 5 -20.08 12.43 8.23
CA SER A 5 -20.53 11.68 7.04
C SER A 5 -19.72 10.39 6.91
N PHE A 6 -20.33 9.29 6.47
CA PHE A 6 -19.60 8.02 6.31
C PHE A 6 -18.37 8.13 5.41
N ARG A 7 -18.40 9.04 4.43
CA ARG A 7 -17.23 9.38 3.62
C ARG A 7 -16.08 9.93 4.47
N GLU A 8 -16.33 10.91 5.33
CA GLU A 8 -15.31 11.46 6.22
C GLU A 8 -14.82 10.42 7.23
N PHE A 9 -15.74 9.65 7.81
CA PHE A 9 -15.40 8.53 8.70
C PHE A 9 -14.46 7.52 8.00
N TYR A 10 -14.79 7.12 6.78
CA TYR A 10 -13.98 6.18 6.00
C TYR A 10 -12.58 6.74 5.74
N LEU A 11 -12.51 7.99 5.27
CA LEU A 11 -11.25 8.68 5.01
C LEU A 11 -10.36 8.74 6.26
N GLU A 12 -10.92 9.08 7.42
CA GLU A 12 -10.16 9.18 8.67
C GLU A 12 -9.61 7.84 9.15
N ASN A 13 -10.38 6.75 8.97
CA ASN A 13 -9.89 5.41 9.30
C ASN A 13 -8.78 4.96 8.35
N ILE A 14 -8.90 5.24 7.04
CA ILE A 14 -7.85 4.94 6.07
C ILE A 14 -6.58 5.75 6.38
N LEU A 15 -6.70 7.05 6.65
CA LEU A 15 -5.53 7.88 7.00
C LEU A 15 -4.86 7.38 8.28
N THR A 16 -5.64 7.00 9.29
CA THR A 16 -5.12 6.40 10.53
C THR A 16 -4.37 5.08 10.26
N PHE A 17 -4.94 4.23 9.41
CA PHE A 17 -4.30 3.00 8.96
C PHE A 17 -2.98 3.27 8.23
N LEU A 18 -2.95 4.23 7.31
CA LEU A 18 -1.75 4.62 6.58
C LEU A 18 -0.66 5.15 7.52
N TRP A 19 -1.02 6.01 8.49
CA TRP A 19 -0.09 6.47 9.52
C TRP A 19 0.57 5.32 10.26
N ARG A 20 -0.19 4.29 10.65
CA ARG A 20 0.35 3.09 11.29
C ARG A 20 1.32 2.33 10.39
N GLN A 21 0.93 2.06 9.14
CA GLN A 21 1.77 1.30 8.19
C GLN A 21 3.09 2.04 7.94
N TRP A 22 3.03 3.34 7.66
CA TRP A 22 4.23 4.14 7.43
C TRP A 22 5.09 4.29 8.68
N SER A 23 4.48 4.37 9.87
CA SER A 23 5.22 4.41 11.14
C SER A 23 5.96 3.10 11.41
N ALA A 24 5.40 1.95 11.03
CA ALA A 24 6.09 0.65 11.08
C ALA A 24 7.30 0.58 10.12
N LEU A 25 7.24 1.33 9.02
CA LEU A 25 8.37 1.52 8.09
C LEU A 25 9.38 2.58 8.54
N GLY A 26 9.09 3.37 9.58
CA GLY A 26 10.02 4.36 10.14
C GLY A 26 9.66 5.83 9.90
N VAL A 27 8.47 6.13 9.37
CA VAL A 27 7.93 7.51 9.38
C VAL A 27 7.69 7.99 10.81
N ALA A 28 7.99 9.26 11.09
CA ALA A 28 7.77 9.86 12.40
C ALA A 28 6.36 10.44 12.52
N GLY A 29 5.58 10.02 13.52
CA GLY A 29 4.34 10.71 13.90
C GLY A 29 3.10 9.86 14.15
N GLY A 30 3.13 8.55 13.89
CA GLY A 30 2.04 7.64 14.26
C GLY A 30 2.37 6.75 15.46
N ALA A 31 1.33 6.30 16.16
CA ALA A 31 1.47 5.24 17.16
C ALA A 31 1.97 3.97 16.47
N ARG A 32 3.06 3.38 16.96
CA ARG A 32 3.55 2.08 16.49
C ARG A 32 2.57 1.00 16.95
N ALA A 33 1.70 0.57 16.04
CA ALA A 33 0.93 -0.65 16.24
C ALA A 33 1.81 -1.85 15.86
N ALA A 34 1.73 -2.92 16.65
CA ALA A 34 2.31 -4.20 16.28
C ALA A 34 1.40 -4.85 15.24
N GLU A 35 1.65 -4.56 13.97
CA GLU A 35 0.95 -5.25 12.88
C GLU A 35 1.40 -6.71 12.81
N ASN A 36 0.46 -7.58 12.43
CA ASN A 36 0.72 -9.02 12.31
C ASN A 36 0.91 -9.44 10.85
N TRP A 37 1.09 -8.50 9.92
CA TRP A 37 1.22 -8.77 8.50
C TRP A 37 2.52 -8.19 7.93
N VAL A 38 2.94 -8.75 6.80
CA VAL A 38 4.04 -8.20 6.02
C VAL A 38 3.58 -6.93 5.33
N ILE A 39 4.37 -5.85 5.37
CA ILE A 39 4.05 -4.61 4.66
C ILE A 39 4.59 -4.65 3.22
N ASP A 40 3.72 -4.30 2.28
CA ASP A 40 4.06 -4.10 0.88
C ASP A 40 4.32 -2.62 0.56
N PRO A 41 5.58 -2.19 0.38
CA PRO A 41 5.87 -0.77 0.23
C PRO A 41 5.47 -0.21 -1.14
N GLU A 42 5.44 -1.00 -2.22
CA GLU A 42 5.04 -0.49 -3.54
C GLU A 42 3.52 -0.29 -3.63
N ALA A 43 2.76 -1.28 -3.17
CA ALA A 43 1.30 -1.19 -3.15
C ALA A 43 0.83 -0.12 -2.15
N LEU A 44 1.46 -0.05 -0.97
CA LEU A 44 1.21 0.98 0.02
C LEU A 44 1.51 2.37 -0.53
N LEU A 45 2.62 2.56 -1.25
CA LEU A 45 2.98 3.84 -1.84
C LEU A 45 1.94 4.34 -2.83
N ILE A 46 1.55 3.51 -3.80
CA ILE A 46 0.55 3.90 -4.81
C ILE A 46 -0.77 4.29 -4.13
N PHE A 47 -1.27 3.44 -3.23
CA PHE A 47 -2.52 3.70 -2.53
C PHE A 47 -2.45 4.96 -1.66
N SER A 48 -1.36 5.12 -0.92
CA SER A 48 -1.17 6.26 -0.03
C SER A 48 -1.22 7.57 -0.80
N LEU A 49 -0.52 7.68 -1.92
CA LEU A 49 -0.41 8.96 -2.64
C LEU A 49 -1.74 9.44 -3.25
N GLN A 50 -2.68 8.53 -3.50
CA GLN A 50 -4.03 8.90 -3.89
C GLN A 50 -4.84 9.45 -2.69
N ILE A 51 -4.70 8.83 -1.51
CA ILE A 51 -5.46 9.21 -0.30
C ILE A 51 -4.85 10.39 0.45
N THR A 52 -3.52 10.52 0.49
CA THR A 52 -2.83 11.59 1.24
C THR A 52 -2.91 12.94 0.54
N ARG A 53 -3.56 13.02 -0.63
CA ARG A 53 -4.10 14.28 -1.16
C ARG A 53 -5.05 14.98 -0.17
N TYR A 54 -5.68 14.23 0.73
CA TYR A 54 -6.53 14.75 1.81
C TYR A 54 -5.78 15.01 3.12
N GLU A 55 -4.49 14.67 3.18
CA GLU A 55 -3.67 14.86 4.38
C GLU A 55 -2.22 15.23 4.00
N PRO A 56 -1.94 16.53 3.77
CA PRO A 56 -0.65 17.00 3.27
C PRO A 56 0.54 16.60 4.15
N ARG A 57 0.32 16.49 5.47
CA ARG A 57 1.39 16.12 6.42
C ARG A 57 1.89 14.70 6.16
N LEU A 58 1.01 13.71 6.11
CA LEU A 58 1.41 12.33 5.79
C LEU A 58 2.00 12.23 4.38
N PHE A 59 1.49 12.98 3.40
CA PHE A 59 2.10 13.02 2.06
C PHE A 59 3.59 13.43 2.13
N ASP A 60 3.89 14.51 2.85
CA ASP A 60 5.26 15.02 2.96
C ASP A 60 6.16 14.11 3.81
N GLU A 61 5.62 13.44 4.83
CA GLU A 61 6.37 12.44 5.60
C GLU A 61 6.68 11.18 4.78
N ILE A 62 5.80 10.77 3.86
CA ILE A 62 6.08 9.69 2.89
C ILE A 62 7.21 10.11 1.94
N LEU A 63 7.19 11.36 1.45
CA LEU A 63 8.29 11.88 0.64
C LEU A 63 9.63 11.88 1.40
N ASP A 64 9.62 12.32 2.66
CA ASP A 64 10.79 12.29 3.53
C ASP A 64 11.34 10.86 3.70
N TRP A 65 10.44 9.90 3.93
CA TRP A 65 10.81 8.50 4.00
C TRP A 65 11.43 7.99 2.70
N LEU A 66 10.88 8.35 1.54
CA LEU A 66 11.40 7.93 0.24
C LEU A 66 12.79 8.52 -0.07
N VAL A 67 13.13 9.69 0.46
CA VAL A 67 14.48 10.28 0.33
C VAL A 67 15.54 9.48 1.09
N ILE A 68 15.14 8.75 2.14
CA ILE A 68 16.04 7.93 2.97
C ILE A 68 16.02 6.45 2.54
N ASN A 69 14.82 5.91 2.30
CA ASN A 69 14.55 4.49 2.15
C ASN A 69 14.15 4.09 0.73
N GLY A 70 14.04 5.02 -0.20
CA GLY A 70 13.63 4.78 -1.59
C GLY A 70 14.52 3.79 -2.35
N LYS A 71 15.74 3.50 -1.85
CA LYS A 71 16.56 2.39 -2.36
C LYS A 71 15.85 1.04 -2.28
N TRP A 72 14.96 0.85 -1.30
CA TRP A 72 14.29 -0.41 -1.06
C TRP A 72 13.11 -0.68 -1.98
N ILE A 73 12.57 0.33 -2.65
CA ILE A 73 11.41 0.20 -3.53
C ILE A 73 11.78 -0.57 -4.80
N ASP A 74 11.05 -1.62 -5.16
CA ASP A 74 11.22 -2.30 -6.43
C ASP A 74 10.54 -1.49 -7.55
N ILE A 75 11.34 -0.90 -8.45
CA ILE A 75 10.85 -0.07 -9.55
C ILE A 75 10.11 -0.90 -10.62
N HIS A 76 10.55 -2.13 -10.86
CA HIS A 76 9.90 -3.00 -11.85
C HIS A 76 8.50 -3.39 -11.36
N ARG A 77 8.41 -3.80 -10.09
CA ARG A 77 7.15 -4.13 -9.44
C ARG A 77 6.24 -2.91 -9.31
N LEU A 78 6.77 -1.77 -8.84
CA LEU A 78 6.02 -0.52 -8.74
C LEU A 78 5.42 -0.13 -10.10
N ARG A 79 6.20 -0.23 -11.19
CA ARG A 79 5.73 0.03 -12.55
C ARG A 79 4.64 -0.95 -12.99
N GLY A 80 4.78 -2.23 -12.63
CA GLY A 80 3.79 -3.27 -12.91
C GLY A 80 2.42 -2.94 -12.30
N ILE A 81 2.40 -2.53 -11.04
CA ILE A 81 1.18 -2.12 -10.33
C ILE A 81 0.63 -0.81 -10.91
N LEU A 82 1.51 0.17 -11.14
CA LEU A 82 1.16 1.51 -11.61
C LEU A 82 0.47 1.51 -12.99
N ARG A 83 0.86 0.59 -13.88
CA ARG A 83 0.30 0.48 -15.24
C ARG A 83 -1.21 0.29 -15.29
N ARG A 84 -1.82 -0.23 -14.23
CA ARG A 84 -3.27 -0.46 -14.12
C ARG A 84 -4.02 0.72 -13.50
N LYS A 85 -3.33 1.79 -13.10
CA LYS A 85 -3.93 2.97 -12.49
C LYS A 85 -4.22 4.05 -13.53
N ASP A 86 -5.11 4.95 -13.18
CA ASP A 86 -5.50 6.09 -14.01
C ASP A 86 -4.31 7.05 -14.26
N GLU A 87 -4.45 7.89 -15.28
CA GLU A 87 -3.38 8.79 -15.71
C GLU A 87 -2.95 9.77 -14.60
N ASN A 88 -3.88 10.27 -13.80
CA ASN A 88 -3.60 11.20 -12.70
C ASN A 88 -2.67 10.53 -11.67
N THR A 89 -2.99 9.31 -11.26
CA THR A 89 -2.12 8.49 -10.39
C THR A 89 -0.74 8.25 -11.02
N GLN A 90 -0.67 7.96 -12.33
CA GLN A 90 0.61 7.78 -13.02
C GLN A 90 1.45 9.05 -13.06
N ARG A 91 0.84 10.22 -13.31
CA ARG A 91 1.52 11.53 -13.27
C ARG A 91 2.04 11.85 -11.88
N LEU A 92 1.25 11.60 -10.84
CA LEU A 92 1.65 11.88 -9.46
C LEU A 92 2.86 11.04 -9.03
N ILE A 93 2.85 9.75 -9.35
CA ILE A 93 4.01 8.87 -9.10
C ILE A 93 5.22 9.33 -9.92
N SER A 94 5.03 9.76 -11.17
CA SER A 94 6.11 10.28 -12.02
C SER A 94 6.72 11.57 -11.44
N ALA A 95 5.90 12.48 -10.91
CA ALA A 95 6.36 13.70 -10.23
C ALA A 95 7.26 13.37 -9.04
N ILE A 96 6.85 12.39 -8.22
CA ILE A 96 7.60 11.93 -7.05
C ILE A 96 8.88 11.22 -7.46
N ALA A 97 8.82 10.36 -8.47
CA ALA A 97 10.00 9.71 -9.00
C ALA A 97 11.02 10.72 -9.55
N TYR A 98 10.55 11.75 -10.25
CA TYR A 98 11.42 12.84 -10.71
C TYR A 98 12.00 13.63 -9.55
N TYR A 99 11.20 13.97 -8.53
CA TYR A 99 11.69 14.58 -7.30
C TYR A 99 12.80 13.75 -6.63
N LEU A 100 12.59 12.44 -6.46
CA LEU A 100 13.58 11.52 -5.88
C LEU A 100 14.83 11.39 -6.74
N SER A 101 14.71 11.48 -8.07
CA SER A 101 15.87 11.50 -8.97
C SER A 101 16.75 12.74 -8.78
N LYS A 102 16.25 13.79 -8.13
CA LYS A 102 17.01 15.00 -7.79
C LYS A 102 17.48 15.04 -6.34
N GLU A 103 16.66 14.53 -5.41
CA GLU A 103 16.91 14.67 -3.96
C GLU A 103 17.58 13.44 -3.32
N ALA A 104 17.39 12.23 -3.85
CA ALA A 104 18.08 11.05 -3.32
C ALA A 104 19.59 11.21 -3.46
N LYS A 105 20.38 10.60 -2.56
CA LYS A 105 21.84 10.72 -2.58
C LYS A 105 22.57 9.62 -3.36
N SER A 106 22.07 8.39 -3.30
CA SER A 106 22.80 7.20 -3.80
C SER A 106 22.02 6.35 -4.79
N TYR A 107 20.76 6.68 -5.07
CA TYR A 107 19.87 5.89 -5.92
C TYR A 107 19.03 6.76 -6.87
N GLN A 108 19.53 7.92 -7.26
CA GLN A 108 18.83 8.86 -8.15
C GLN A 108 18.43 8.21 -9.48
N ARG A 109 19.39 7.50 -10.11
CA ARG A 109 19.22 6.87 -11.43
C ARG A 109 18.12 5.82 -11.45
N LYS A 110 17.85 5.20 -10.30
CA LYS A 110 16.79 4.20 -10.15
C LYS A 110 15.41 4.80 -10.40
N TRP A 111 15.20 6.06 -9.99
CA TRP A 111 13.90 6.74 -10.11
C TRP A 111 13.74 7.55 -11.40
N SER A 112 14.83 7.83 -12.14
CA SER A 112 14.75 8.66 -13.34
C SER A 112 13.85 8.07 -14.42
N VAL A 113 13.85 6.74 -14.58
CA VAL A 113 13.03 6.03 -15.58
C VAL A 113 11.54 6.22 -15.31
N LEU A 114 11.11 6.18 -14.05
CA LEU A 114 9.70 6.46 -13.70
C LEU A 114 9.38 7.95 -13.81
N GLY A 115 10.34 8.81 -13.49
CA GLY A 115 10.18 10.26 -13.58
C GLY A 115 9.82 10.73 -14.99
N THR A 116 10.30 10.07 -16.05
CA THR A 116 10.05 10.51 -17.43
C THR A 116 8.77 9.95 -18.07
N LEU A 117 8.00 9.10 -17.38
CA LEU A 117 6.91 8.36 -18.02
C LEU A 117 5.69 9.21 -18.39
N ARG A 118 5.31 10.17 -17.54
CA ARG A 118 4.04 10.91 -17.66
C ARG A 118 4.18 12.37 -17.25
N LYS A 119 4.99 13.14 -17.97
CA LYS A 119 4.97 14.61 -17.83
C LYS A 119 3.64 15.16 -18.34
N LEU A 120 3.29 16.35 -17.88
CA LEU A 120 2.07 17.02 -18.31
C LEU A 120 2.13 17.31 -19.83
N ASP A 121 1.16 16.79 -20.57
CA ASP A 121 0.91 17.23 -21.95
C ASP A 121 0.29 18.64 -21.92
N SER A 122 0.50 19.44 -22.97
CA SER A 122 0.06 20.84 -23.03
C SER A 122 -1.44 21.04 -22.76
N ASP A 123 -2.24 20.01 -23.00
CA ASP A 123 -3.69 20.07 -23.04
C ASP A 123 -4.34 19.72 -21.69
N VAL A 124 -3.56 19.21 -20.72
CA VAL A 124 -4.12 18.82 -19.43
C VAL A 124 -4.10 19.98 -18.44
N GLN A 125 -5.29 20.37 -17.96
CA GLN A 125 -5.44 21.39 -16.93
C GLN A 125 -4.77 20.97 -15.62
N SER A 126 -4.00 21.89 -15.03
CA SER A 126 -3.40 21.69 -13.72
C SER A 126 -4.44 21.77 -12.60
N GLU A 127 -4.30 20.92 -11.58
CA GLU A 127 -5.17 20.87 -10.41
C GLU A 127 -4.39 21.07 -9.11
N MET A 128 -5.09 21.41 -8.01
CA MET A 128 -4.46 21.40 -6.70
C MET A 128 -4.13 19.97 -6.28
N LEU A 129 -2.88 19.74 -5.86
CA LEU A 129 -2.45 18.45 -5.34
C LEU A 129 -3.31 18.04 -4.13
N PHE A 130 -3.54 18.98 -3.23
CA PHE A 130 -4.23 18.74 -1.97
C PHE A 130 -5.69 19.21 -1.99
N GLN A 131 -6.53 18.45 -1.31
CA GLN A 131 -7.95 18.67 -1.15
C GLN A 131 -8.32 18.64 0.34
N THR A 132 -9.28 19.46 0.75
CA THR A 132 -9.83 19.39 2.11
C THR A 132 -10.52 18.05 2.33
N LYS A 133 -10.73 17.65 3.59
CA LYS A 133 -11.49 16.42 3.90
C LYS A 133 -12.88 16.40 3.23
N GLN A 134 -13.46 17.57 2.95
CA GLN A 134 -14.74 17.71 2.26
C GLN A 134 -14.65 17.53 0.72
N GLY A 135 -13.44 17.40 0.16
CA GLY A 135 -13.22 17.24 -1.28
C GLY A 135 -12.98 18.54 -2.04
N LYS A 136 -12.90 19.69 -1.35
CA LYS A 136 -12.65 20.98 -2.01
C LYS A 136 -11.14 21.15 -2.25
N PRO A 137 -10.70 21.67 -3.42
CA PRO A 137 -9.30 22.02 -3.62
C PRO A 137 -8.78 22.97 -2.55
N TYR A 138 -7.53 22.81 -2.11
CA TYR A 138 -6.88 23.81 -1.26
C TYR A 138 -6.81 25.16 -1.99
N PRO A 139 -6.79 26.30 -1.27
CA PRO A 139 -6.68 27.62 -1.90
C PRO A 139 -5.41 27.71 -2.76
N LYS A 140 -5.55 28.23 -3.99
CA LYS A 140 -4.39 28.55 -4.84
C LYS A 140 -3.58 29.64 -4.16
N SER A 141 -2.27 29.44 -4.00
CA SER A 141 -1.40 30.53 -3.54
C SER A 141 -1.18 31.52 -4.69
N ALA A 142 -1.13 32.81 -4.39
CA ALA A 142 -0.80 33.85 -5.36
C ALA A 142 0.59 33.66 -6.00
N VAL A 143 1.50 32.91 -5.35
CA VAL A 143 2.85 32.57 -5.84
C VAL A 143 2.83 31.48 -6.93
N ASP A 144 1.71 30.77 -7.08
CA ASP A 144 1.54 29.66 -8.03
C ASP A 144 0.93 30.12 -9.38
N SER A 145 0.62 31.42 -9.53
CA SER A 145 0.32 32.01 -10.83
C SER A 145 1.60 32.04 -11.68
N LYS A 146 1.45 32.03 -13.01
CA LYS A 146 2.54 31.94 -14.00
C LYS A 146 3.63 33.05 -13.89
N GLU A 147 3.48 34.01 -12.98
CA GLU A 147 4.31 35.22 -12.86
C GLU A 147 5.56 35.08 -11.98
N SER A 148 5.70 34.03 -11.16
CA SER A 148 6.91 33.87 -10.36
C SER A 148 8.03 33.15 -11.13
N ARG A 149 8.41 33.69 -12.29
CA ARG A 149 9.65 33.36 -13.03
C ARG A 149 10.76 34.36 -12.69
N VAL A 150 10.91 34.71 -11.42
CA VAL A 150 12.01 35.58 -10.97
C VAL A 150 13.31 34.79 -11.12
N LYS A 151 14.13 35.18 -12.10
CA LYS A 151 15.48 34.65 -12.31
C LYS A 151 16.36 35.03 -11.13
N GLY A 152 16.52 34.10 -10.18
CA GLY A 152 17.46 34.23 -9.07
C GLY A 152 17.29 33.06 -8.09
N VAL A 153 18.35 32.25 -7.93
CA VAL A 153 18.52 31.13 -6.98
C VAL A 153 17.21 30.53 -6.44
N GLU A 154 16.60 29.61 -7.18
CA GLU A 154 15.46 28.84 -6.68
C GLU A 154 15.89 28.04 -5.45
N SER A 155 15.26 28.32 -4.29
CA SER A 155 15.42 27.51 -3.09
C SER A 155 15.00 26.06 -3.36
N ARG A 156 15.56 25.11 -2.60
CA ARG A 156 15.16 23.68 -2.68
C ARG A 156 13.64 23.50 -2.52
N GLU A 157 13.01 24.32 -1.69
CA GLU A 157 11.58 24.31 -1.42
C GLU A 157 10.75 24.74 -2.63
N SER A 158 11.23 25.75 -3.37
CA SER A 158 10.61 26.22 -4.62
C SER A 158 10.76 25.19 -5.73
N ARG A 159 11.95 24.55 -5.83
CA ARG A 159 12.23 23.50 -6.81
C ARG A 159 11.32 22.28 -6.65
N GLY A 160 11.05 21.86 -5.42
CA GLY A 160 10.13 20.76 -5.12
C GLY A 160 8.74 21.01 -5.72
N SER A 161 8.15 22.18 -5.46
CA SER A 161 6.83 22.52 -6.00
C SER A 161 6.82 22.80 -7.50
N ALA A 162 7.91 23.32 -8.06
CA ALA A 162 8.06 23.44 -9.51
C ALA A 162 8.01 22.07 -10.20
N ILE A 163 8.64 21.05 -9.61
CA ILE A 163 8.56 19.67 -10.12
C ILE A 163 7.10 19.22 -10.19
N PHE A 164 6.32 19.33 -9.11
CA PHE A 164 4.91 18.87 -9.13
C PHE A 164 4.08 19.60 -10.21
N ARG A 165 4.37 20.88 -10.45
CA ARG A 165 3.71 21.70 -11.48
C ARG A 165 3.94 21.16 -12.89
N ASP A 166 5.15 20.68 -13.20
CA ASP A 166 5.49 20.07 -14.49
C ASP A 166 4.71 18.77 -14.79
N TYR A 167 4.03 18.21 -13.77
CA TYR A 167 3.16 17.04 -13.86
C TYR A 167 1.68 17.39 -13.62
N GLY A 168 1.34 18.68 -13.59
CA GLY A 168 -0.04 19.18 -13.46
C GLY A 168 -0.55 19.35 -12.04
N PHE A 169 0.31 19.30 -11.04
CA PHE A 169 -0.09 19.42 -9.63
C PHE A 169 0.41 20.72 -9.00
N LEU A 170 -0.53 21.58 -8.62
CA LEU A 170 -0.27 22.82 -7.89
C LEU A 170 -0.21 22.54 -6.39
N ARG A 171 0.88 22.96 -5.75
CA ARG A 171 1.07 22.89 -4.30
C ARG A 171 1.96 24.03 -3.82
N LYS A 172 1.73 24.49 -2.60
CA LYS A 172 2.64 25.43 -1.92
C LYS A 172 4.05 24.82 -1.81
N SER A 173 5.07 25.68 -1.81
CA SER A 173 6.44 25.31 -1.44
C SER A 173 6.48 24.53 -0.13
N PHE A 174 7.40 23.57 -0.05
CA PHE A 174 7.51 22.68 1.10
C PHE A 174 8.97 22.34 1.41
N SER A 175 9.25 22.10 2.68
CA SER A 175 10.49 21.48 3.15
C SER A 175 10.17 20.20 3.91
N LEU A 176 10.96 19.17 3.64
CA LEU A 176 10.86 17.90 4.35
C LEU A 176 11.38 18.07 5.77
N ARG A 177 10.69 17.45 6.74
CA ARG A 177 11.06 17.53 8.16
C ARG A 177 12.34 16.74 8.49
N LYS A 178 12.75 15.78 7.66
CA LYS A 178 13.94 14.95 7.85
C LYS A 178 13.92 14.18 9.17
N MET A 179 12.75 13.68 9.52
CA MET A 179 12.50 12.93 10.77
C MET A 179 12.32 11.43 10.52
N SER A 180 12.20 11.03 9.25
CA SER A 180 12.09 9.62 8.87
C SER A 180 13.34 8.84 9.26
N LYS A 181 13.14 7.60 9.74
CA LYS A 181 14.21 6.69 10.13
C LYS A 181 14.48 5.67 9.03
N PRO A 182 15.70 5.10 8.97
CA PRO A 182 15.94 3.90 8.17
C PRO A 182 14.96 2.79 8.54
N VAL A 183 14.49 2.02 7.56
CA VAL A 183 13.64 0.85 7.81
C VAL A 183 14.38 -0.13 8.71
N SER A 184 13.72 -0.54 9.80
CA SER A 184 14.21 -1.64 10.63
C SER A 184 13.89 -2.97 9.94
N VAL A 185 14.92 -3.64 9.43
CA VAL A 185 14.78 -4.95 8.74
C VAL A 185 14.52 -6.10 9.72
N ILE A 186 14.85 -5.92 11.00
CA ILE A 186 14.61 -6.90 12.07
C ILE A 186 13.16 -6.89 12.55
N ALA A 187 12.38 -5.85 12.20
CA ALA A 187 10.97 -5.81 12.55
C ALA A 187 10.20 -6.83 11.72
N ARG A 188 9.36 -7.64 12.39
CA ARG A 188 8.56 -8.71 11.76
C ARG A 188 7.78 -8.26 10.53
N THR A 189 7.11 -7.12 10.61
CA THR A 189 6.30 -6.54 9.53
C THR A 189 7.13 -6.18 8.30
N ASN A 190 8.45 -6.04 8.48
CA ASN A 190 9.40 -5.54 7.51
C ASN A 190 10.27 -6.67 6.93
N ILE A 191 9.89 -7.94 7.11
CA ILE A 191 10.60 -9.12 6.58
C ILE A 191 10.90 -9.01 5.07
N ARG A 192 10.02 -8.36 4.29
CA ARG A 192 10.28 -8.06 2.88
C ARG A 192 11.58 -7.29 2.67
N PHE A 193 11.90 -6.33 3.54
CA PHE A 193 13.13 -5.55 3.47
C PHE A 193 14.36 -6.38 3.86
N LEU A 194 14.23 -7.28 4.84
CA LEU A 194 15.28 -8.24 5.17
C LEU A 194 15.60 -9.15 3.98
N LEU A 195 14.58 -9.72 3.36
CA LEU A 195 14.76 -10.59 2.18
C LEU A 195 15.35 -9.82 1.00
N ARG A 196 14.97 -8.57 0.79
CA ARG A 196 15.60 -7.69 -0.23
C ARG A 196 17.06 -7.38 0.09
N ALA A 197 17.43 -7.31 1.37
CA ALA A 197 18.83 -7.13 1.78
C ALA A 197 19.67 -8.37 1.50
N LEU A 198 19.10 -9.57 1.70
CA LEU A 198 19.79 -10.86 1.52
C LEU A 198 19.85 -11.31 0.06
N PHE A 199 18.73 -11.25 -0.65
CA PHE A 199 18.56 -11.83 -1.99
C PHE A 199 18.52 -10.78 -3.11
N GLY A 200 18.65 -9.51 -2.76
CA GLY A 200 18.47 -8.39 -3.66
C GLY A 200 17.00 -8.05 -3.90
N ILE A 201 16.78 -6.87 -4.49
CA ILE A 201 15.45 -6.39 -4.86
C ILE A 201 15.04 -7.06 -6.17
N GLY A 202 13.94 -7.82 -6.16
CA GLY A 202 13.39 -8.46 -7.34
C GLY A 202 12.73 -9.80 -7.05
N SER A 203 12.55 -10.61 -8.08
CA SER A 203 11.75 -11.84 -8.02
C SER A 203 12.19 -12.83 -6.94
N ARG A 204 13.49 -12.98 -6.67
CA ARG A 204 14.00 -13.96 -5.67
C ARG A 204 13.51 -13.66 -4.26
N SER A 205 13.68 -12.42 -3.80
CA SER A 205 13.23 -12.01 -2.47
C SER A 205 11.71 -12.08 -2.34
N GLU A 206 10.96 -11.72 -3.38
CA GLU A 206 9.50 -11.78 -3.37
C GLU A 206 8.95 -13.22 -3.41
N CYS A 207 9.56 -14.13 -4.20
CA CYS A 207 9.18 -15.55 -4.21
C CYS A 207 9.45 -16.21 -2.87
N ILE A 208 10.62 -15.98 -2.26
CA ILE A 208 10.95 -16.50 -0.92
C ILE A 208 9.95 -15.96 0.11
N LEU A 209 9.62 -14.67 0.05
CA LEU A 209 8.63 -14.07 0.95
C LEU A 209 7.26 -14.77 0.85
N TYR A 210 6.81 -15.02 -0.39
CA TYR A 210 5.55 -15.73 -0.61
C TYR A 210 5.59 -17.13 0.01
N LEU A 211 6.65 -17.90 -0.24
CA LEU A 211 6.79 -19.28 0.28
C LEU A 211 7.04 -19.34 1.81
N LEU A 212 7.54 -18.27 2.41
CA LEU A 212 7.65 -18.14 3.88
C LEU A 212 6.32 -17.94 4.58
N THR A 213 5.30 -17.49 3.85
CA THR A 213 4.01 -17.07 4.39
C THR A 213 2.84 -17.89 3.84
N ASN A 214 3.11 -18.82 2.92
CA ASN A 214 2.16 -19.75 2.33
C ASN A 214 2.78 -21.15 2.33
N GLU A 215 1.98 -22.20 2.48
CA GLU A 215 2.49 -23.57 2.55
C GLU A 215 3.25 -24.00 1.28
N ALA A 216 2.76 -23.56 0.12
CA ALA A 216 3.35 -23.78 -1.20
C ALA A 216 2.73 -22.79 -2.20
N GLY A 217 3.25 -22.75 -3.43
CA GLY A 217 2.63 -21.99 -4.50
C GLY A 217 2.96 -22.51 -5.89
N HIS A 218 1.95 -22.51 -6.77
CA HIS A 218 2.17 -22.69 -8.21
C HIS A 218 2.71 -21.38 -8.82
N PRO A 219 3.61 -21.40 -9.82
CA PRO A 219 4.22 -20.18 -10.37
C PRO A 219 3.24 -19.07 -10.78
N ALA A 220 2.08 -19.43 -11.34
CA ALA A 220 1.06 -18.45 -11.70
C ALA A 220 0.39 -17.77 -10.48
N GLU A 221 0.17 -18.52 -9.40
CA GLU A 221 -0.39 -18.01 -8.14
C GLU A 221 0.61 -17.08 -7.47
N VAL A 222 1.87 -17.51 -7.37
CA VAL A 222 2.99 -16.72 -6.84
C VAL A 222 3.11 -15.42 -7.63
N ALA A 223 3.16 -15.48 -8.96
CA ALA A 223 3.30 -14.32 -9.82
C ALA A 223 2.16 -13.30 -9.62
N ASN A 224 0.92 -13.79 -9.52
CA ASN A 224 -0.24 -12.93 -9.28
C ASN A 224 -0.14 -12.25 -7.92
N ALA A 225 0.15 -13.02 -6.87
CA ALA A 225 0.23 -12.50 -5.50
C ALA A 225 1.36 -11.47 -5.32
N ILE A 226 2.55 -11.73 -5.88
CA ILE A 226 3.68 -10.82 -5.75
C ILE A 226 3.72 -9.74 -6.83
N GLY A 227 2.83 -9.76 -7.82
CA GLY A 227 2.70 -8.72 -8.83
C GLY A 227 3.82 -8.69 -9.87
N ILE A 228 4.33 -9.86 -10.29
CA ILE A 228 5.31 -10.00 -11.37
C ILE A 228 4.76 -10.88 -12.51
N SER A 229 5.50 -11.03 -13.61
CA SER A 229 5.08 -11.91 -14.70
C SER A 229 5.18 -13.40 -14.32
N VAL A 230 4.26 -14.23 -14.82
CA VAL A 230 4.26 -15.69 -14.59
C VAL A 230 5.58 -16.33 -14.98
N ARG A 231 6.11 -16.00 -16.17
CA ARG A 231 7.43 -16.48 -16.62
C ARG A 231 8.55 -16.09 -15.65
N GLY A 232 8.59 -14.82 -15.24
CA GLY A 232 9.59 -14.35 -14.28
C GLY A 232 9.53 -15.06 -12.92
N ALA A 233 8.33 -15.35 -12.42
CA ALA A 233 8.16 -16.14 -11.20
C ALA A 233 8.61 -17.59 -11.40
N GLN A 234 8.20 -18.23 -12.51
CA GLN A 234 8.58 -19.60 -12.84
C GLN A 234 10.10 -19.75 -12.95
N ASP A 235 10.76 -18.93 -13.76
CA ASP A 235 12.21 -18.96 -13.96
C ASP A 235 12.94 -18.79 -12.61
N THR A 236 12.47 -17.86 -11.78
CA THR A 236 13.02 -17.63 -10.45
C THR A 236 12.83 -18.83 -9.52
N LEU A 237 11.64 -19.44 -9.51
CA LEU A 237 11.34 -20.59 -8.65
C LEU A 237 12.18 -21.82 -9.06
N ILE A 238 12.40 -22.03 -10.36
CA ILE A 238 13.33 -23.06 -10.87
C ILE A 238 14.74 -22.81 -10.35
N GLU A 239 15.25 -21.59 -10.48
CA GLU A 239 16.59 -21.24 -9.98
C GLU A 239 16.71 -21.40 -8.46
N LEU A 240 15.68 -20.99 -7.71
CA LEU A 240 15.65 -21.16 -6.26
C LEU A 240 15.62 -22.65 -5.89
N ALA A 241 14.94 -23.50 -6.64
CA ALA A 241 14.93 -24.94 -6.39
C ALA A 241 16.32 -25.58 -6.56
N ASN A 242 17.15 -25.06 -7.48
CA ASN A 242 18.53 -25.51 -7.65
C ASN A 242 19.42 -25.26 -6.41
N SER A 243 18.99 -24.41 -5.48
CA SER A 243 19.72 -24.19 -4.21
C SER A 243 19.64 -25.37 -3.24
N GLY A 244 18.68 -26.28 -3.43
CA GLY A 244 18.37 -27.33 -2.46
C GLY A 244 17.65 -26.84 -1.20
N MET A 245 17.28 -25.55 -1.12
CA MET A 245 16.56 -24.94 0.01
C MET A 245 15.10 -24.60 -0.31
N VAL A 246 14.73 -24.68 -1.59
CA VAL A 246 13.35 -24.64 -2.10
C VAL A 246 13.09 -25.95 -2.82
N PHE A 247 11.94 -26.54 -2.58
CA PHE A 247 11.58 -27.88 -3.04
C PHE A 247 10.37 -27.81 -3.96
N THR A 248 10.21 -28.86 -4.75
CA THR A 248 9.05 -29.03 -5.63
C THR A 248 8.23 -30.24 -5.18
N ARG A 249 6.93 -30.18 -5.42
CA ARG A 249 6.04 -31.34 -5.26
C ARG A 249 4.95 -31.29 -6.32
N VAL A 250 4.44 -32.46 -6.69
CA VAL A 250 3.30 -32.56 -7.61
C VAL A 250 2.00 -32.59 -6.80
N LYS A 251 1.05 -31.72 -7.16
CA LYS A 251 -0.30 -31.71 -6.61
C LYS A 251 -1.32 -32.06 -7.70
N GLY A 252 -2.14 -33.08 -7.45
CA GLY A 252 -3.17 -33.53 -8.38
C GLY A 252 -2.63 -33.95 -9.76
N LYS A 253 -3.26 -33.49 -10.85
CA LYS A 253 -2.95 -33.87 -12.24
C LYS A 253 -1.70 -33.15 -12.80
N ARG A 254 -0.56 -33.28 -12.13
CA ARG A 254 0.76 -32.74 -12.56
C ARG A 254 0.97 -31.22 -12.38
N LEU A 255 0.23 -30.57 -11.49
CA LEU A 255 0.55 -29.19 -11.12
C LEU A 255 1.77 -29.20 -10.19
N MET A 256 2.86 -28.59 -10.64
CA MET A 256 4.08 -28.49 -9.84
C MET A 256 3.99 -27.26 -8.94
N GLU A 257 4.00 -27.51 -7.63
CA GLU A 257 4.08 -26.46 -6.61
C GLU A 257 5.49 -26.39 -6.05
N TYR A 258 5.88 -25.18 -5.66
CA TYR A 258 7.13 -24.91 -4.94
C TYR A 258 6.84 -24.62 -3.48
N TRP A 259 7.72 -25.04 -2.59
CA TRP A 259 7.60 -24.82 -1.15
C TRP A 259 8.98 -24.77 -0.49
N LEU A 260 9.05 -24.25 0.74
CA LEU A 260 10.26 -24.28 1.55
C LEU A 260 9.94 -24.73 2.99
N PRO A 261 10.90 -25.33 3.73
CA PRO A 261 10.68 -25.71 5.13
C PRO A 261 10.66 -24.44 5.99
N GLN A 262 9.46 -23.95 6.33
CA GLN A 262 9.28 -22.66 7.00
C GLN A 262 10.04 -22.57 8.32
N GLU A 263 10.00 -23.60 9.16
CA GLU A 263 10.71 -23.68 10.45
C GLU A 263 12.20 -23.33 10.28
N ARG A 264 12.92 -24.13 9.47
CA ARG A 264 14.36 -23.91 9.20
C ARG A 264 14.66 -22.51 8.67
N TRP A 265 13.79 -21.97 7.82
CA TRP A 265 13.99 -20.66 7.23
C TRP A 265 13.74 -19.53 8.22
N TRP A 266 12.69 -19.62 9.05
CA TRP A 266 12.42 -18.62 10.08
C TRP A 266 13.51 -18.60 11.14
N GLU A 267 13.98 -19.77 11.58
CA GLU A 267 15.12 -19.88 12.50
C GLU A 267 16.39 -19.30 11.89
N PHE A 268 16.68 -19.61 10.62
CA PHE A 268 17.83 -19.04 9.91
C PHE A 268 17.77 -17.51 9.81
N LEU A 269 16.60 -16.94 9.53
CA LEU A 269 16.45 -15.50 9.32
C LEU A 269 16.49 -14.68 10.61
N PHE A 270 16.05 -15.25 11.74
CA PHE A 270 15.91 -14.55 13.02
C PHE A 270 16.86 -15.01 14.12
N GLY A 271 17.52 -16.16 13.95
CA GLY A 271 18.45 -16.72 14.94
C GLY A 271 17.76 -17.12 16.25
N MET A 272 16.47 -17.44 16.21
CA MET A 272 15.64 -17.85 17.35
C MET A 272 14.90 -19.14 17.00
N SER A 273 14.44 -19.90 17.99
CA SER A 273 13.61 -21.09 17.75
C SER A 273 12.28 -20.71 17.10
N PHE A 274 11.76 -21.59 16.24
CA PHE A 274 10.54 -21.30 15.50
C PHE A 274 9.32 -21.04 16.42
N GLU A 275 9.24 -21.71 17.57
CA GLU A 275 8.15 -21.55 18.53
C GLU A 275 8.09 -20.14 19.14
N GLU A 276 9.22 -19.44 19.21
CA GLU A 276 9.31 -18.07 19.70
C GLU A 276 9.00 -17.03 18.60
N ILE A 277 9.07 -17.44 17.33
CA ILE A 277 8.85 -16.59 16.18
C ILE A 277 7.35 -16.51 15.89
N LYS A 278 6.77 -15.37 16.23
CA LYS A 278 5.46 -14.99 15.70
C LYS A 278 5.60 -14.63 14.23
N THR A 279 5.10 -15.47 13.33
CA THR A 279 5.17 -15.25 11.88
C THR A 279 4.16 -14.19 11.42
N PRO A 280 4.52 -13.31 10.47
CA PRO A 280 3.59 -12.38 9.87
C PRO A 280 2.70 -13.08 8.83
N VAL A 281 1.46 -12.60 8.72
CA VAL A 281 0.49 -13.03 7.71
C VAL A 281 0.76 -12.34 6.37
N TRP A 282 0.60 -13.10 5.28
CA TRP A 282 0.56 -12.54 3.93
C TRP A 282 -0.80 -11.92 3.63
N LEU A 283 -0.78 -10.68 3.13
CA LEU A 283 -1.95 -10.01 2.58
C LEU A 283 -1.70 -9.69 1.11
N ASP A 284 -2.71 -9.93 0.26
CA ASP A 284 -2.70 -9.41 -1.10
C ASP A 284 -3.00 -7.90 -1.08
N TRP A 285 -1.96 -7.12 -0.80
CA TRP A 285 -2.04 -5.67 -0.69
C TRP A 285 -2.47 -4.99 -1.99
N ILE A 286 -2.11 -5.57 -3.14
CA ILE A 286 -2.47 -4.98 -4.44
C ILE A 286 -3.99 -5.00 -4.60
N SER A 287 -4.59 -6.15 -4.34
CA SER A 287 -6.03 -6.36 -4.44
C SER A 287 -6.78 -5.62 -3.34
N LEU A 288 -6.29 -5.71 -2.10
CA LEU A 288 -6.86 -4.99 -0.95
C LEU A 288 -6.91 -3.47 -1.18
N PHE A 289 -5.79 -2.85 -1.54
CA PHE A 289 -5.77 -1.40 -1.76
C PHE A 289 -6.58 -0.98 -2.99
N THR A 290 -6.69 -1.84 -3.99
CA THR A 290 -7.59 -1.59 -5.12
C THR A 290 -9.05 -1.60 -4.65
N ALA A 291 -9.46 -2.57 -3.83
CA ALA A 291 -10.81 -2.63 -3.28
C ALA A 291 -11.12 -1.43 -2.37
N LEU A 292 -10.19 -1.04 -1.49
CA LEU A 292 -10.34 0.13 -0.62
C LEU A 292 -10.42 1.44 -1.43
N MET A 293 -9.67 1.54 -2.53
CA MET A 293 -9.75 2.70 -3.43
C MET A 293 -11.09 2.74 -4.17
N ASN A 294 -11.62 1.60 -4.60
CA ASN A 294 -12.93 1.53 -5.25
C ASN A 294 -14.06 2.00 -4.32
N VAL A 295 -14.02 1.63 -3.03
CA VAL A 295 -14.95 2.20 -2.03
C VAL A 295 -14.82 3.71 -1.94
N TRP A 296 -13.59 4.23 -1.90
CA TRP A 296 -13.36 5.66 -1.83
C TRP A 296 -13.94 6.40 -3.05
N GLN A 297 -13.73 5.86 -4.25
CA GLN A 297 -14.31 6.39 -5.50
C GLN A 297 -15.83 6.39 -5.46
N VAL A 298 -16.44 5.25 -5.08
CA VAL A 298 -17.90 5.16 -4.91
C VAL A 298 -18.43 6.18 -3.91
N LEU A 299 -17.74 6.39 -2.77
CA LEU A 299 -18.14 7.39 -1.78
C LEU A 299 -18.03 8.83 -2.28
N ASN A 300 -17.08 9.11 -3.19
CA ASN A 300 -16.97 10.41 -3.84
C ASN A 300 -18.05 10.62 -4.92
N GLU A 301 -18.43 9.58 -5.66
CA GLU A 301 -19.54 9.65 -6.64
C GLU A 301 -20.90 9.78 -5.95
N VAL A 302 -21.11 9.03 -4.86
CA VAL A 302 -22.40 9.00 -4.14
C VAL A 302 -22.70 10.33 -3.45
N LYS A 303 -21.69 11.18 -3.22
CA LYS A 303 -21.93 12.56 -2.76
C LYS A 303 -22.86 13.35 -3.68
N GLU A 304 -22.99 12.94 -4.93
CA GLU A 304 -23.87 13.56 -5.95
C GLU A 304 -25.18 12.79 -6.19
N ILE A 305 -25.41 11.67 -5.49
CA ILE A 305 -26.59 10.80 -5.70
C ILE A 305 -27.63 11.06 -4.61
N GLU A 306 -28.85 11.45 -5.01
CA GLU A 306 -29.93 11.84 -4.09
C GLU A 306 -30.70 10.66 -3.46
N SER A 307 -30.63 9.44 -4.01
CA SER A 307 -31.41 8.29 -3.50
C SER A 307 -30.62 7.37 -2.57
N ASP A 308 -31.12 7.17 -1.34
CA ASP A 308 -30.56 6.27 -0.33
C ASP A 308 -30.41 4.81 -0.78
N TYR A 309 -31.34 4.34 -1.64
CA TYR A 309 -31.29 2.99 -2.20
C TYR A 309 -30.07 2.79 -3.10
N MET A 310 -29.81 3.74 -4.01
CA MET A 310 -28.67 3.68 -4.93
C MET A 310 -27.34 3.75 -4.18
N ARG A 311 -27.27 4.57 -3.12
CA ARG A 311 -26.13 4.63 -2.20
C ARG A 311 -25.88 3.26 -1.55
N SER A 312 -26.90 2.65 -0.94
CA SER A 312 -26.77 1.34 -0.29
C SER A 312 -26.36 0.24 -1.26
N SER A 313 -26.95 0.20 -2.47
CA SER A 313 -26.61 -0.78 -3.49
C SER A 313 -25.15 -0.67 -3.95
N LYS A 314 -24.63 0.55 -4.17
CA LYS A 314 -23.22 0.76 -4.56
C LYS A 314 -22.28 0.35 -3.43
N LEU A 315 -22.58 0.72 -2.17
CA LEU A 315 -21.79 0.32 -1.01
C LEU A 315 -21.73 -1.20 -0.84
N ARG A 316 -22.86 -1.89 -1.08
CA ARG A 316 -22.93 -3.35 -0.99
C ARG A 316 -22.00 -4.04 -1.98
N LYS A 317 -22.02 -3.60 -3.24
CA LYS A 317 -21.13 -4.13 -4.28
C LYS A 317 -19.65 -3.94 -3.93
N SER A 318 -19.29 -2.78 -3.38
CA SER A 318 -17.90 -2.52 -2.97
C SER A 318 -17.47 -3.40 -1.80
N MET A 319 -18.37 -3.66 -0.84
CA MET A 319 -18.07 -4.52 0.30
C MET A 319 -17.93 -5.99 -0.10
N GLU A 320 -18.79 -6.50 -0.98
CA GLU A 320 -18.65 -7.85 -1.56
C GLU A 320 -17.29 -8.03 -2.24
N THR A 321 -16.83 -7.00 -2.97
CA THR A 321 -15.51 -6.99 -3.60
C THR A 321 -14.40 -7.05 -2.55
N ILE A 322 -14.43 -6.19 -1.54
CA ILE A 322 -13.44 -6.20 -0.45
C ILE A 322 -13.38 -7.58 0.21
N SER A 323 -14.52 -8.13 0.60
CA SER A 323 -14.56 -9.38 1.33
C SER A 323 -14.12 -10.58 0.48
N PHE A 324 -14.35 -10.56 -0.83
CA PHE A 324 -13.76 -11.55 -1.73
C PHE A 324 -12.23 -11.50 -1.69
N GLU A 325 -11.64 -10.31 -1.79
CA GLU A 325 -10.19 -10.14 -1.74
C GLU A 325 -9.60 -10.56 -0.39
N PHE A 326 -10.31 -10.31 0.71
CA PHE A 326 -9.90 -10.77 2.03
C PHE A 326 -10.13 -12.26 2.28
N LYS A 327 -11.08 -12.93 1.63
CA LYS A 327 -11.22 -14.40 1.74
C LYS A 327 -9.97 -15.13 1.26
N ASN A 328 -9.23 -14.52 0.34
CA ASN A 328 -7.95 -15.04 -0.15
C ASN A 328 -6.78 -14.69 0.78
N SER A 329 -6.98 -13.75 1.71
CA SER A 329 -6.05 -13.48 2.80
C SER A 329 -6.36 -14.42 3.97
N GLN A 330 -5.36 -14.97 4.64
CA GLN A 330 -5.56 -15.84 5.81
C GLN A 330 -6.10 -15.08 7.05
N LEU A 331 -6.69 -13.89 6.85
CA LEU A 331 -7.30 -13.10 7.91
C LEU A 331 -8.72 -13.59 8.18
N VAL A 332 -9.02 -13.83 9.45
CA VAL A 332 -10.39 -14.03 9.91
C VAL A 332 -11.11 -12.68 9.89
N LEU A 333 -11.98 -12.50 8.91
CA LEU A 333 -12.82 -11.31 8.82
C LEU A 333 -14.14 -11.48 9.60
N PRO A 334 -14.71 -10.38 10.13
CA PRO A 334 -16.11 -10.38 10.52
C PRO A 334 -17.02 -10.63 9.31
N PRO A 335 -18.19 -11.25 9.50
CA PRO A 335 -19.13 -11.52 8.43
C PRO A 335 -19.59 -10.21 7.77
N ILE A 336 -19.79 -10.26 6.46
CA ILE A 336 -20.37 -9.17 5.68
C ILE A 336 -21.82 -8.99 6.12
N PRO A 337 -22.35 -7.76 6.16
CA PRO A 337 -23.77 -7.54 6.38
C PRO A 337 -24.58 -8.25 5.29
N GLY A 338 -25.56 -9.06 5.70
CA GLY A 338 -26.38 -9.86 4.81
C GLY A 338 -27.20 -9.04 3.81
N LYS A 339 -27.76 -9.73 2.80
CA LYS A 339 -28.59 -9.09 1.76
C LYS A 339 -29.87 -8.47 2.31
N ASP A 340 -30.31 -8.90 3.48
CA ASP A 340 -31.55 -8.45 4.14
C ASP A 340 -31.35 -7.25 5.07
N VAL A 341 -30.11 -6.73 5.17
CA VAL A 341 -29.82 -5.55 6.00
C VAL A 341 -30.35 -4.30 5.32
N SER A 342 -31.12 -3.50 6.08
CA SER A 342 -31.68 -2.24 5.59
C SER A 342 -30.59 -1.23 5.19
N PRO A 343 -30.86 -0.31 4.25
CA PRO A 343 -29.91 0.72 3.82
C PRO A 343 -29.24 1.49 4.97
N ALA A 344 -30.04 1.88 5.97
CA ALA A 344 -29.56 2.62 7.14
C ALA A 344 -28.62 1.80 8.04
N ARG A 345 -28.87 0.50 8.19
CA ARG A 345 -28.06 -0.41 9.02
C ARG A 345 -26.81 -0.92 8.28
N TYR A 346 -26.86 -0.96 6.94
CA TYR A 346 -25.73 -1.42 6.12
C TYR A 346 -24.50 -0.53 6.30
N GLU A 347 -24.70 0.79 6.37
CA GLU A 347 -23.62 1.76 6.57
C GLU A 347 -22.95 1.57 7.94
N GLU A 348 -23.72 1.38 9.01
CA GLU A 348 -23.20 1.13 10.36
C GLU A 348 -22.37 -0.17 10.43
N GLU A 349 -22.89 -1.25 9.86
CA GLU A 349 -22.16 -2.52 9.85
C GLU A 349 -20.89 -2.44 8.99
N PHE A 350 -20.91 -1.66 7.90
CA PHE A 350 -19.71 -1.41 7.10
C PHE A 350 -18.69 -0.57 7.88
N GLN A 351 -19.12 0.43 8.66
CA GLN A 351 -18.23 1.15 9.57
C GLN A 351 -17.58 0.22 10.60
N ASN A 352 -18.33 -0.72 11.16
CA ASN A 352 -17.82 -1.72 12.11
C ASN A 352 -16.82 -2.67 11.44
N PHE A 353 -17.09 -3.12 10.22
CA PHE A 353 -16.16 -3.91 9.42
C PHE A 353 -14.83 -3.16 9.23
N ILE A 354 -14.88 -1.91 8.75
CA ILE A 354 -13.71 -1.07 8.53
C ILE A 354 -12.91 -0.89 9.84
N LYS A 355 -13.56 -0.60 10.96
CA LYS A 355 -12.90 -0.52 12.28
C LYS A 355 -12.18 -1.81 12.68
N ARG A 356 -12.75 -2.97 12.38
CA ARG A 356 -12.15 -4.27 12.74
C ARG A 356 -10.97 -4.62 11.83
N VAL A 357 -11.07 -4.27 10.55
CA VAL A 357 -10.07 -4.63 9.53
C VAL A 357 -8.88 -3.69 9.50
N ILE A 358 -9.14 -2.38 9.52
CA ILE A 358 -8.09 -1.35 9.42
C ILE A 358 -7.92 -0.51 10.70
N GLY A 359 -8.86 -0.59 11.65
CA GLY A 359 -8.81 0.16 12.90
C GLY A 359 -7.88 -0.47 13.96
N VAL A 360 -7.76 0.21 15.10
CA VAL A 360 -6.76 -0.02 16.16
C VAL A 360 -7.07 -1.26 17.03
N GLY A 361 -8.04 -2.10 16.64
CA GLY A 361 -8.76 -3.00 17.54
C GLY A 361 -8.68 -4.50 17.27
N SER A 362 -7.67 -5.04 16.58
CA SER A 362 -7.48 -6.51 16.49
C SER A 362 -6.88 -7.12 17.78
N ARG A 363 -6.91 -6.39 18.90
CA ARG A 363 -6.63 -6.93 20.24
C ARG A 363 -7.90 -7.61 20.78
N GLY A 364 -7.99 -8.92 20.63
CA GLY A 364 -8.88 -9.75 21.45
C GLY A 364 -9.86 -10.66 20.71
N SER A 365 -9.34 -11.64 19.95
CA SER A 365 -10.09 -12.90 19.70
C SER A 365 -9.22 -14.09 19.27
N LEU A 366 -7.90 -13.92 19.13
CA LEU A 366 -6.98 -15.01 18.76
C LEU A 366 -6.51 -15.86 19.96
N GLY A 367 -7.35 -16.05 20.98
CA GLY A 367 -7.04 -16.92 22.11
C GLY A 367 -8.31 -17.49 22.73
N SER A 368 -8.30 -18.81 22.93
CA SER A 368 -9.35 -19.65 23.53
C SER A 368 -10.54 -20.06 22.63
N LEU A 369 -10.29 -21.01 21.74
CA LEU A 369 -11.19 -22.18 21.69
C LEU A 369 -10.48 -23.27 22.48
N GLY A 370 -10.66 -23.18 23.80
CA GLY A 370 -10.29 -24.23 24.72
C GLY A 370 -11.10 -25.48 24.40
N ASN A 371 -10.38 -26.58 24.34
CA ASN A 371 -10.88 -27.93 24.44
C ASN A 371 -11.86 -28.00 25.63
N GLN A 372 -13.17 -28.04 25.35
CA GLN A 372 -14.17 -28.48 26.32
C GLN A 372 -14.69 -29.83 25.86
N GLY A 373 -14.63 -30.77 26.80
CA GLY A 373 -14.71 -32.20 26.57
C GLY A 373 -16.02 -32.66 25.93
N SER A 374 -15.87 -33.75 25.18
CA SER A 374 -16.89 -34.79 25.11
C SER A 374 -16.38 -35.95 25.97
N GLN A 375 -17.31 -36.51 26.74
CA GLN A 375 -17.15 -37.64 27.65
C GLN A 375 -16.56 -38.89 26.99
#